data_AF-M4PUC9-F1
#
_entry.id   AF-M4PUC9-F1
#
_cell.length_a   1.000
_cell.length_b   1.000
_cell.length_c   1.000
_cell.angle_alpha   90.00
_cell.angle_beta   90.00
_cell.angle_gamma   90.00
#
_symmetry.space_group_name_H-M   'P 1'
#
loop_
_entity.id
_entity.type
_entity.pdbx_description
1 polymer ?
#
loop_
_entity_poly.entity_id
_entity_poly.type
_entity_poly.pdbx_seq_one_letter_code
_entity_poly.pdbx_strand_id
1 'polypeptide(L)'
;KKSQYLVCLQEKQKIRFHYGLTERQLRQYVHIAKNAQGSTGQVLLQLLEMRLDNILFRLGIARTIPGARQLVNHRHILVNHHIVDIPSYRCKPQDIIALKGKDPERLRIRMKKSWGQLWKNRNRVPHYLTFNLSQNKGIVNKIIDTK
;
A
#
# COMPACT_ATOMS: atom_id res chain seq x y z
N LYS A 1 27.12 8.86 22.95
CA LYS A 1 25.63 8.85 23.14
C LYS A 1 24.99 9.20 21.81
N LYS A 2 23.89 8.54 21.40
CA LYS A 2 23.15 8.94 20.19
C LYS A 2 22.54 10.33 20.43
N SER A 3 22.69 11.25 19.48
CA SER A 3 22.02 12.55 19.55
C SER A 3 20.53 12.41 19.25
N GLN A 4 19.69 13.28 19.81
CA GLN A 4 18.26 13.33 19.49
C GLN A 4 18.03 13.52 17.98
N TYR A 5 18.86 14.34 17.34
CA TYR A 5 18.85 14.54 15.89
C TYR A 5 19.04 13.22 15.12
N LEU A 6 20.03 12.41 15.51
CA LEU A 6 20.32 11.14 14.84
C LEU A 6 19.15 10.15 14.97
N VAL A 7 18.48 10.12 16.12
CA VAL A 7 17.29 9.28 16.32
C VAL A 7 16.16 9.70 15.37
N CYS A 8 15.83 11.00 15.33
CA CYS A 8 14.79 11.52 14.43
C CYS A 8 15.13 11.27 12.95
N LEU A 9 16.39 11.46 12.56
CA LEU A 9 16.86 11.20 11.21
C LEU A 9 16.67 9.73 10.83
N GLN A 10 17.01 8.80 11.73
CA GLN A 10 16.84 7.37 11.50
C GLN A 10 15.37 6.99 11.33
N GLU A 11 14.47 7.48 12.18
CA GLU A 11 13.02 7.22 12.04
C GLU A 11 12.48 7.74 10.70
N LYS A 12 12.89 8.94 10.29
CA LYS A 12 12.54 9.49 8.97
C LYS A 12 13.02 8.58 7.83
N GLN A 13 14.26 8.11 7.88
CA GLN A 13 14.81 7.23 6.84
C GLN A 13 14.10 5.87 6.80
N LYS A 14 13.74 5.29 7.95
CA LYS A 14 12.96 4.04 8.01
C LYS A 14 11.64 4.18 7.26
N ILE A 15 10.87 5.24 7.53
CA ILE A 15 9.60 5.51 6.85
C ILE A 15 9.84 5.70 5.36
N ARG A 16 10.81 6.55 4.99
CA ARG A 16 11.10 6.87 3.59
C ARG A 16 11.42 5.62 2.78
N PHE A 17 12.30 4.75 3.28
CA PHE A 17 12.70 3.55 2.57
C PHE A 17 11.62 2.46 2.60
N HIS A 18 10.89 2.31 3.71
CA HIS A 18 9.81 1.34 3.80
C HIS A 18 8.74 1.59 2.72
N TYR A 19 8.27 2.83 2.59
CA TYR A 19 7.27 3.19 1.57
C TYR A 19 7.87 3.59 0.21
N GLY A 20 9.20 3.54 0.07
CA GLY A 20 9.93 3.91 -1.15
C GLY A 20 9.76 5.37 -1.59
N LEU A 21 9.57 6.32 -0.68
CA LEU A 21 9.27 7.71 -1.00
C LEU A 21 10.54 8.52 -1.30
N THR A 22 10.40 9.58 -2.09
CA THR A 22 11.44 10.62 -2.15
C THR A 22 11.32 11.57 -0.95
N GLU A 23 12.40 12.26 -0.60
CA GLU A 23 12.40 13.23 0.50
C GLU A 23 11.37 14.34 0.27
N ARG A 24 11.22 14.80 -0.98
CA ARG A 24 10.24 15.80 -1.40
C ARG A 24 8.81 15.30 -1.18
N GLN A 25 8.51 14.06 -1.57
CA GLN A 25 7.19 13.46 -1.34
C GLN A 25 6.91 13.31 0.15
N LEU A 26 7.86 12.83 0.94
CA LEU A 26 7.68 12.69 2.39
C LEU A 26 7.41 14.05 3.05
N ARG A 27 8.14 15.10 2.66
CA ARG A 27 7.90 16.47 3.14
C ARG A 27 6.49 16.95 2.80
N GLN A 28 5.99 16.65 1.60
CA GLN A 28 4.63 17.00 1.20
C GLN A 28 3.58 16.27 2.05
N TYR A 29 3.75 14.96 2.29
CA TYR A 29 2.84 14.21 3.18
C TYR A 29 2.85 14.74 4.61
N VAL A 30 4.01 15.13 5.13
CA VAL A 30 4.12 15.77 6.46
C VAL A 30 3.38 17.10 6.49
N HIS A 31 3.48 17.92 5.43
CA HIS A 31 2.73 19.17 5.35
C HIS A 31 1.22 18.95 5.33
N ILE A 32 0.74 17.98 4.54
CA ILE A 32 -0.67 17.60 4.51
C ILE A 32 -1.13 17.10 5.89
N ALA A 33 -0.33 16.25 6.54
CA ALA A 33 -0.65 15.72 7.87
C ALA A 33 -0.68 16.80 8.96
N LYS A 34 0.18 17.83 8.87
CA LYS A 34 0.19 18.97 9.80
C LYS A 34 -1.04 19.86 9.67
N ASN A 35 -1.60 19.96 8.46
CA ASN A 35 -2.78 20.78 8.19
C ASN A 35 -4.10 20.02 8.45
N ALA A 36 -4.03 18.70 8.63
CA ALA A 36 -5.18 17.88 8.95
C ALA A 36 -5.53 17.96 10.44
N GLN A 37 -6.81 17.77 10.77
CA GLN A 37 -7.25 17.68 12.16
C GLN A 37 -6.81 16.33 12.77
N GLY A 38 -6.30 16.36 14.00
CA GLY A 38 -5.87 15.17 14.75
C GLY A 38 -4.37 15.10 14.99
N SER A 39 -3.88 13.92 15.39
CA SER A 39 -2.44 13.70 15.63
C SER A 39 -1.68 13.59 14.32
N THR A 40 -0.76 14.53 14.06
CA THR A 40 0.06 14.59 12.84
C THR A 40 0.74 13.26 12.49
N GLY A 41 1.25 12.54 13.50
CA GLY A 41 1.91 11.25 13.29
C GLY A 41 0.95 10.16 12.82
N GLN A 42 -0.25 10.10 13.39
CA GLN A 42 -1.29 9.14 13.00
C GLN A 42 -1.79 9.44 11.59
N VAL A 43 -2.09 10.71 11.29
CA VAL A 43 -2.53 11.13 9.95
C VAL A 43 -1.45 10.85 8.90
N LEU A 44 -0.18 11.10 9.20
CA LEU A 44 0.92 10.79 8.29
C LEU A 44 0.96 9.29 7.94
N LEU A 45 0.90 8.42 8.95
CA LEU A 45 0.91 6.97 8.72
C LEU A 45 -0.32 6.52 7.94
N GLN A 46 -1.49 7.07 8.26
CA GLN A 46 -2.73 6.81 7.54
C GLN A 46 -2.62 7.21 6.06
N LEU A 47 -2.05 8.39 5.76
CA LEU A 47 -1.82 8.83 4.39
C LEU A 47 -0.87 7.90 3.61
N LEU A 48 0.18 7.40 4.27
CA LEU A 48 1.17 6.53 3.64
C LEU A 48 0.65 5.11 3.42
N GLU A 49 -0.09 4.56 4.37
CA GLU A 49 -0.64 3.22 4.24
C GLU A 49 -1.79 3.14 3.21
N MET A 50 -2.56 4.21 3.03
CA MET A 50 -3.68 4.28 2.07
C MET A 50 -3.24 4.49 0.61
N ARG A 51 -1.94 4.44 0.32
CA ARG A 51 -1.42 4.50 -1.05
C ARG A 51 -1.70 3.18 -1.79
N LEU A 52 -1.97 3.26 -3.09
CA LEU A 52 -2.27 2.10 -3.93
C LEU A 52 -1.13 1.07 -3.93
N ASP A 53 0.12 1.50 -4.07
CA ASP A 53 1.28 0.59 -4.03
C ASP A 53 1.39 -0.18 -2.72
N ASN A 54 1.16 0.50 -1.59
CA ASN A 54 1.18 -0.12 -0.29
C ASN A 54 -0.02 -1.07 -0.09
N ILE A 55 -1.23 -0.70 -0.52
CA ILE A 55 -2.41 -1.56 -0.43
C ILE A 55 -2.22 -2.84 -1.25
N LEU A 56 -1.65 -2.76 -2.45
CA LEU A 56 -1.35 -3.95 -3.27
C LEU A 56 -0.36 -4.89 -2.60
N PHE A 57 0.65 -4.33 -1.90
CA PHE A 57 1.58 -5.10 -1.09
C PHE A 57 0.87 -5.74 0.13
N ARG A 58 0.03 -5.00 0.84
CA ARG A 58 -0.75 -5.49 1.99
C ARG A 58 -1.79 -6.56 1.63
N LEU A 59 -2.39 -6.46 0.44
CA LEU A 59 -3.29 -7.48 -0.12
C LEU A 59 -2.54 -8.73 -0.62
N GLY A 60 -1.22 -8.70 -0.67
CA GLY A 60 -0.40 -9.82 -1.16
C GLY A 60 -0.43 -10.00 -2.68
N ILE A 61 -0.94 -9.01 -3.43
CA ILE A 61 -0.92 -9.01 -4.90
C ILE A 61 0.53 -8.88 -5.41
N ALA A 62 1.34 -8.12 -4.70
CA ALA A 62 2.77 -7.98 -4.95
C ALA A 62 3.59 -8.43 -3.74
N ARG A 63 4.78 -9.02 -4.00
CA ARG A 63 5.69 -9.48 -2.94
C ARG A 63 6.47 -8.34 -2.29
N THR A 64 6.71 -7.25 -3.00
CA THR A 64 7.47 -6.09 -2.52
C THR A 64 6.80 -4.80 -3.00
N ILE A 65 7.01 -3.68 -2.28
CA ILE A 65 6.48 -2.37 -2.67
C ILE A 65 7.00 -1.91 -4.04
N PRO A 66 8.30 -2.05 -4.39
CA PRO A 66 8.76 -1.77 -5.75
C PRO A 66 8.05 -2.60 -6.83
N GLY A 67 7.77 -3.88 -6.55
CA GLY A 67 6.99 -4.73 -7.45
C GLY A 67 5.54 -4.25 -7.61
N ALA A 68 4.90 -3.80 -6.53
CA ALA A 68 3.57 -3.18 -6.59
C ALA A 68 3.56 -1.93 -7.47
N ARG A 69 4.57 -1.06 -7.34
CA ARG A 69 4.72 0.14 -8.17
C ARG A 69 4.90 -0.20 -9.64
N GLN A 70 5.69 -1.22 -9.94
CA GLN A 70 5.87 -1.70 -11.30
C GLN A 70 4.53 -2.12 -11.90
N LEU A 71 3.72 -2.91 -11.18
CA LEU A 71 2.39 -3.32 -11.65
C LEU A 71 1.47 -2.14 -11.93
N VAL A 72 1.47 -1.13 -11.04
CA VAL A 72 0.69 0.10 -11.23
C VAL A 72 1.17 0.87 -12.46
N ASN A 73 2.47 1.19 -12.54
CA ASN A 73 3.05 1.94 -13.66
C ASN A 73 2.80 1.28 -15.02
N HIS A 74 2.79 -0.06 -15.08
CA HIS A 74 2.50 -0.81 -16.32
C HIS A 74 0.99 -1.00 -16.60
N ARG A 75 0.11 -0.25 -15.91
CA ARG A 75 -1.35 -0.26 -16.16
C ARG A 75 -2.00 -1.63 -15.96
N HIS A 76 -1.47 -2.44 -15.04
CA HIS A 76 -2.04 -3.76 -14.71
C HIS A 76 -3.10 -3.71 -13.61
N ILE A 77 -3.35 -2.55 -13.02
CA ILE A 77 -4.29 -2.38 -11.90
C ILE A 77 -5.51 -1.60 -12.35
N LEU A 78 -6.68 -2.06 -11.91
CA LEU A 78 -7.96 -1.37 -12.03
C LEU A 78 -8.42 -0.96 -10.62
N VAL A 79 -8.84 0.29 -10.47
CA VAL A 79 -9.57 0.78 -9.29
C VAL A 79 -10.96 1.16 -9.76
N ASN A 80 -12.00 0.56 -9.17
CA ASN A 80 -13.39 0.77 -9.56
C ASN A 80 -13.64 0.61 -11.07
N HIS A 81 -13.01 -0.39 -11.69
CA HIS A 81 -13.04 -0.67 -13.14
C HIS A 81 -12.26 0.31 -14.05
N HIS A 82 -11.66 1.36 -13.49
CA HIS A 82 -10.81 2.30 -14.24
C HIS A 82 -9.33 1.96 -14.07
N ILE A 83 -8.55 2.15 -15.14
CA ILE A 83 -7.09 1.93 -15.11
C ILE A 83 -6.45 3.05 -14.30
N VAL A 84 -5.66 2.67 -13.29
CA VAL A 84 -4.86 3.61 -12.50
C VAL A 84 -3.39 3.24 -12.63
N ASP A 85 -2.59 4.18 -13.12
CA ASP A 85 -1.14 4.05 -13.32
C ASP A 85 -0.29 4.90 -12.36
N ILE A 86 -0.93 5.49 -11.35
CA ILE A 86 -0.27 6.34 -10.34
C ILE A 86 -0.10 5.56 -9.03
N PRO A 87 1.13 5.17 -8.62
CA PRO A 87 1.34 4.41 -7.39
C PRO A 87 0.97 5.18 -6.11
N SER A 88 1.09 6.51 -6.16
CA SER A 88 0.70 7.42 -5.07
C SER A 88 -0.80 7.71 -5.02
N TYR A 89 -1.62 7.02 -5.83
CA TYR A 89 -3.07 7.13 -5.75
C TYR A 89 -3.53 6.83 -4.33
N ARG A 90 -4.32 7.73 -3.76
CA ARG A 90 -4.87 7.59 -2.41
C ARG A 90 -6.18 6.83 -2.52
N CYS A 91 -6.17 5.57 -2.08
CA CYS A 91 -7.37 4.76 -2.07
C CYS A 91 -8.34 5.31 -1.02
N LYS A 92 -9.61 5.25 -1.36
CA LYS A 92 -10.73 5.60 -0.50
C LYS A 92 -11.37 4.33 0.06
N PRO A 93 -12.11 4.45 1.18
CA PRO A 93 -13.01 3.38 1.59
C PRO A 93 -13.93 3.00 0.42
N GLN A 94 -14.25 1.72 0.35
CA GLN A 94 -15.05 1.05 -0.67
C GLN A 94 -14.42 0.96 -2.06
N ASP A 95 -13.17 1.40 -2.24
CA ASP A 95 -12.47 1.18 -3.51
C ASP A 95 -12.24 -0.31 -3.77
N ILE A 96 -12.61 -0.74 -4.97
CA ILE A 96 -12.44 -2.09 -5.47
C ILE A 96 -11.19 -2.14 -6.35
N ILE A 97 -10.20 -2.89 -5.91
CA ILE A 97 -8.91 -3.06 -6.58
C ILE A 97 -8.90 -4.42 -7.28
N ALA A 98 -8.69 -4.40 -8.60
CA ALA A 98 -8.66 -5.60 -9.43
C ALA A 98 -7.45 -5.59 -10.37
N LEU A 99 -7.08 -6.77 -10.87
CA LEU A 99 -6.05 -6.89 -11.89
C LEU A 99 -6.67 -6.78 -13.28
N LYS A 100 -6.03 -5.99 -14.15
CA LYS A 100 -6.33 -5.92 -15.57
C LYS A 100 -5.74 -7.14 -16.28
N GLY A 101 -6.57 -8.04 -16.79
CA GLY A 101 -6.05 -9.17 -17.58
C GLY A 101 -7.12 -10.03 -18.26
N LYS A 102 -6.78 -10.52 -19.46
CA LYS A 102 -7.52 -11.52 -20.24
C LYS A 102 -7.36 -12.95 -19.66
N ASP A 103 -6.24 -13.24 -19.00
CA ASP A 103 -5.93 -14.53 -18.37
C ASP A 103 -5.68 -14.38 -16.85
N PRO A 104 -6.75 -14.29 -16.04
CA PRO A 104 -6.64 -14.26 -14.58
C PRO A 104 -5.91 -15.51 -14.04
N GLU A 105 -5.95 -16.63 -14.77
CA GLU A 105 -5.36 -17.92 -14.40
C GLU A 105 -3.83 -17.88 -14.26
N ARG A 106 -3.09 -17.31 -15.23
CA ARG A 106 -1.61 -17.24 -15.18
C ARG A 106 -1.11 -16.31 -14.08
N LEU A 107 -1.78 -15.17 -13.90
CA LEU A 107 -1.51 -14.26 -12.79
C LEU A 107 -1.86 -14.94 -11.46
N ARG A 108 -2.98 -15.66 -11.38
CA ARG A 108 -3.39 -16.47 -10.22
C ARG A 108 -2.39 -17.57 -9.89
N ILE A 109 -1.81 -18.26 -10.87
CA ILE A 109 -0.81 -19.32 -10.64
C ILE A 109 0.51 -18.73 -10.13
N ARG A 110 0.96 -17.61 -10.72
CA ARG A 110 2.16 -16.89 -10.25
C ARG A 110 1.94 -16.30 -8.85
N MET A 111 0.75 -15.78 -8.58
CA MET A 111 0.32 -15.32 -7.25
C MET A 111 0.23 -16.50 -6.28
N LYS A 112 -0.49 -17.58 -6.56
CA LYS A 112 -0.61 -18.78 -5.71
C LYS A 112 0.74 -19.39 -5.33
N LYS A 113 1.71 -19.48 -6.25
CA LYS A 113 3.09 -19.91 -5.94
C LYS A 113 3.77 -18.96 -4.95
N SER A 114 3.58 -17.65 -5.09
CA SER A 114 4.03 -16.64 -4.12
C SER A 114 3.25 -16.70 -2.79
N TRP A 115 1.96 -17.06 -2.83
CA TRP A 115 1.06 -17.04 -1.68
C TRP A 115 1.28 -18.25 -0.77
N GLY A 116 1.50 -19.44 -1.34
CA GLY A 116 1.62 -20.70 -0.58
C GLY A 116 2.80 -20.77 0.39
N GLN A 117 3.87 -20.00 0.15
CA GLN A 117 5.04 -19.92 1.04
C GLN A 117 5.00 -18.72 2.00
N LEU A 118 4.38 -17.59 1.62
CA LEU A 118 4.40 -16.35 2.42
C LEU A 118 3.18 -16.22 3.36
N TRP A 119 1.98 -16.65 2.93
CA TRP A 119 0.76 -16.54 3.74
C TRP A 119 0.69 -17.53 4.90
N LYS A 120 1.43 -18.64 4.85
CA LYS A 120 1.50 -19.58 5.97
C LYS A 120 2.14 -18.96 7.22
N ASN A 121 3.07 -18.01 7.03
CA ASN A 121 3.92 -17.52 8.12
C ASN A 121 3.90 -15.99 8.34
N ARG A 122 3.37 -15.16 7.44
CA ARG A 122 3.37 -13.71 7.64
C ARG A 122 2.01 -13.08 7.32
N ASN A 123 1.38 -12.58 8.38
CA ASN A 123 0.38 -11.51 8.41
C ASN A 123 -0.92 -11.80 7.66
N ARG A 124 -1.97 -12.03 8.47
CA ARG A 124 -3.36 -11.88 8.04
C ARG A 124 -3.52 -10.51 7.37
N VAL A 125 -4.26 -10.47 6.26
CA VAL A 125 -4.65 -9.20 5.61
C VAL A 125 -5.16 -8.25 6.70
N PRO A 126 -4.66 -7.00 6.77
CA PRO A 126 -5.07 -6.07 7.80
C PRO A 126 -6.60 -5.90 7.85
N HIS A 127 -7.18 -5.66 9.03
CA HIS A 127 -8.63 -5.61 9.22
C HIS A 127 -9.37 -4.62 8.31
N TYR A 128 -8.70 -3.55 7.87
CA TYR A 128 -9.26 -2.55 6.98
C TYR A 128 -9.28 -2.96 5.50
N LEU A 129 -8.72 -4.13 5.15
CA LEU A 129 -8.67 -4.67 3.80
C LEU A 129 -9.35 -6.05 3.77
N THR A 130 -10.01 -6.34 2.67
CA THR A 130 -10.52 -7.69 2.37
C THR A 130 -10.06 -8.11 1.00
N PHE A 131 -9.69 -9.38 0.86
CA PHE A 131 -9.29 -9.96 -0.41
C PHE A 131 -10.16 -11.16 -0.75
N ASN A 132 -10.86 -11.10 -1.87
CA ASN A 132 -11.64 -12.21 -2.40
C ASN A 132 -10.78 -13.04 -3.36
N LEU A 133 -10.40 -14.24 -2.93
CA LEU A 133 -9.57 -15.20 -3.67
C LEU A 133 -10.22 -15.70 -4.97
N SER A 134 -11.55 -15.83 -5.00
CA SER A 134 -12.27 -16.37 -6.15
C SER A 134 -12.27 -15.39 -7.32
N GLN A 135 -12.39 -14.09 -7.00
CA GLN A 135 -12.48 -13.01 -7.99
C GLN A 135 -11.17 -12.25 -8.18
N ASN A 136 -10.13 -12.52 -7.38
CA ASN A 136 -8.90 -11.73 -7.30
C ASN A 136 -9.17 -10.21 -7.12
N LYS A 137 -10.16 -9.89 -6.29
CA LYS A 137 -10.55 -8.51 -5.99
C LYS A 137 -10.18 -8.18 -4.55
N GLY A 138 -9.47 -7.07 -4.37
CA GLY A 138 -9.27 -6.43 -3.08
C GLY A 138 -10.33 -5.35 -2.86
N ILE A 139 -10.84 -5.22 -1.63
CA ILE A 139 -11.74 -4.14 -1.23
C ILE A 139 -11.10 -3.44 -0.03
N VAL A 140 -11.06 -2.11 -0.09
CA VAL A 140 -10.67 -1.26 1.03
C VAL A 140 -11.91 -0.99 1.87
N ASN A 141 -12.03 -1.55 3.07
CA ASN A 141 -13.26 -1.44 3.85
C ASN A 141 -13.37 -0.10 4.58
N LYS A 142 -12.27 0.33 5.20
CA LYS A 142 -12.22 1.52 6.05
C LYS A 142 -10.89 2.23 5.85
N ILE A 143 -10.85 3.50 6.25
CA ILE A 143 -9.56 4.16 6.47
C ILE A 143 -8.95 3.55 7.73
N ILE A 144 -7.62 3.44 7.74
CA ILE A 144 -6.89 2.91 8.89
C ILE A 144 -7.16 3.78 10.10
N ASP A 145 -7.65 3.15 11.15
CA ASP A 145 -7.66 3.68 12.51
C ASP A 145 -6.45 3.11 13.23
N THR A 146 -5.64 3.98 13.83
CA THR A 146 -4.51 3.59 14.69
C THR A 146 -4.93 3.46 16.16
N LYS A 147 -6.23 3.37 16.45
CA LYS A 147 -6.81 3.22 17.78
C LYS A 147 -7.17 1.77 18.05
#